data_AF-A0AAV5EJU3-F1
#
_entry.id   AF-A0AAV5EJU3-F1
#
_cell.length_a   1.000
_cell.length_b   1.000
_cell.length_c   1.000
_cell.angle_alpha   90.00
_cell.angle_beta   90.00
_cell.angle_gamma   90.00
#
_symmetry.space_group_name_H-M   'P 1'
#
loop_
_entity.id
_entity.type
_entity.pdbx_description
1 polymer ?
#
loop_
_entity_poly.entity_id
_entity_poly.type
_entity_poly.pdbx_seq_one_letter_code
_entity_poly.pdbx_strand_id
1 'polypeptide(L)' 'MAMSTKHLLVLTLGLAMAATSSAVVYKVGDSNGWTILGNPNYRDWAGNKTFHVGDTIGNFAAVHYKMP' A
#
# COMPACT_ATOMS: atom_id res chain seq x y z
N MET A 1 -11.48 -22.35 -31.21
CA MET A 1 -10.07 -22.79 -31.24
C MET A 1 -9.67 -23.21 -29.84
N ALA A 2 -9.28 -24.47 -29.61
CA ALA A 2 -8.82 -24.93 -28.31
C ALA A 2 -7.37 -24.47 -28.08
N MET A 3 -7.11 -23.74 -26.99
CA MET A 3 -5.77 -23.29 -26.65
C MET A 3 -4.96 -24.51 -26.18
N SER A 4 -3.86 -24.82 -26.87
CA SER A 4 -3.02 -25.98 -26.57
C SER A 4 -2.49 -25.91 -25.12
N THR A 5 -2.45 -27.05 -24.42
CA THR A 5 -2.08 -27.18 -23.00
C THR A 5 -0.78 -26.46 -22.63
N LYS A 6 0.19 -26.38 -23.54
CA LYS A 6 1.44 -25.62 -23.33
C LYS A 6 1.20 -24.11 -23.20
N HIS A 7 0.31 -23.56 -24.02
CA HIS A 7 -0.07 -22.15 -23.97
C HIS A 7 -0.85 -21.85 -22.70
N LEU A 8 -1.71 -22.78 -22.27
CA LEU A 8 -2.42 -22.67 -21.01
C LEU A 8 -1.44 -22.65 -19.83
N LEU A 9 -0.40 -23.51 -19.84
CA LEU A 9 0.63 -23.56 -18.81
C LEU A 9 1.43 -22.26 -18.73
N VAL A 10 1.84 -21.71 -19.88
CA VAL A 10 2.58 -20.44 -19.97
C VAL A 10 1.73 -19.28 -19.47
N LEU A 11 0.45 -19.23 -19.83
CA LEU A 11 -0.47 -18.19 -19.36
C LEU A 11 -0.68 -18.24 -17.85
N THR A 12 -0.86 -19.44 -17.28
CA THR A 12 -1.02 -19.62 -15.82
C THR A 12 0.23 -19.20 -15.06
N LEU A 13 1.42 -19.51 -15.58
CA LEU A 13 2.68 -19.11 -14.95
C LEU A 13 2.89 -17.59 -15.05
N GLY A 14 2.55 -16.97 -16.19
CA GLY A 14 2.61 -15.52 -16.37
C GLY A 14 1.69 -14.76 -15.41
N LEU A 15 0.47 -15.25 -15.18
CA LEU A 15 -0.46 -14.64 -14.20
C LEU A 15 0.01 -14.81 -12.75
N ALA A 16 0.61 -15.97 -12.41
CA ALA A 16 1.14 -16.22 -11.06
C ALA A 16 2.34 -15.33 -10.72
N MET A 17 3.10 -14.88 -11.73
CA MET A 17 4.25 -13.99 -11.56
C MET A 17 3.89 -12.50 -11.62
N ALA A 18 2.63 -12.15 -11.84
CA ALA A 18 2.15 -10.78 -11.74
C ALA A 18 2.10 -10.38 -10.25
N ALA A 19 3.24 -10.01 -9.69
CA ALA A 19 3.31 -9.45 -8.35
C ALA A 19 2.54 -8.12 -8.33
N THR A 20 1.42 -8.08 -7.62
CA THR A 20 0.68 -6.84 -7.37
C THR A 20 1.48 -5.99 -6.39
N SER A 21 2.05 -4.87 -6.84
CA SER A 21 2.60 -3.85 -5.94
C SER A 21 1.45 -3.15 -5.22
N SER A 22 1.21 -3.52 -3.96
CA SER A 22 0.23 -2.82 -3.12
C SER A 22 0.91 -1.63 -2.41
N ALA A 23 0.51 -0.41 -2.75
CA ALA A 23 0.92 0.79 -2.01
C ALA A 23 0.24 0.81 -0.63
N VAL A 24 1.00 1.08 0.43
CA VAL A 24 0.48 1.22 1.80
C VAL A 24 0.17 2.68 2.09
N VAL A 25 -0.96 2.93 2.75
CA VAL A 25 -1.34 4.27 3.22
C VAL A 25 -1.07 4.37 4.72
N TYR A 26 -0.12 5.22 5.10
CA TYR A 26 0.23 5.50 6.49
C TYR A 26 -0.48 6.76 6.99
N LYS A 27 -1.34 6.58 8.00
CA LYS A 27 -1.97 7.69 8.71
C LYS A 27 -1.00 8.30 9.70
N VAL A 28 -0.73 9.60 9.55
CA VAL A 28 0.25 10.24 10.43
C VAL A 28 -0.26 10.32 11.86
N GLY A 29 0.58 9.94 12.81
CA GLY A 29 0.22 9.87 14.23
C GLY A 29 -0.75 8.75 14.57
N ASP A 30 -1.09 7.85 13.64
CA ASP A 30 -2.05 6.76 13.80
C ASP A 30 -3.39 7.24 14.42
N SER A 31 -3.62 6.99 15.72
CA SER A 31 -4.80 7.48 16.45
C SER A 31 -4.75 8.96 16.82
N ASN A 32 -3.55 9.51 17.00
CA ASN A 32 -3.33 10.90 17.41
C ASN A 32 -3.52 11.87 16.24
N GLY A 33 -3.43 11.38 15.00
CA GLY A 33 -3.56 12.20 13.80
C GLY A 33 -2.41 13.19 13.62
N TRP A 34 -2.60 14.13 12.69
CA TRP A 34 -1.68 15.24 12.45
C TRP A 34 -2.09 16.47 13.26
N THR A 35 -1.58 16.58 14.48
CA THR A 35 -1.85 17.66 15.43
C THR A 35 -0.61 18.09 16.22
N ILE A 36 -0.66 19.30 16.78
CA ILE A 36 0.30 19.79 17.77
C ILE A 36 -0.21 19.61 19.22
N LEU A 37 -1.49 19.28 19.38
CA LEU A 37 -2.13 19.11 20.69
C LEU A 37 -1.67 17.81 21.35
N GLY A 38 -1.35 17.87 22.64
CA GLY A 38 -0.92 16.69 23.39
C GLY A 38 0.49 16.18 23.06
N ASN A 39 1.26 16.95 22.29
CA ASN A 39 2.67 16.68 21.96
C ASN A 39 2.93 15.25 21.45
N PRO A 40 2.28 14.82 20.35
CA PRO A 40 2.46 13.49 19.78
C PRO A 40 3.90 13.26 19.32
N ASN A 41 4.44 12.08 19.61
CA ASN A 41 5.81 11.73 19.22
C ASN A 41 5.86 11.18 17.79
N TYR A 42 5.98 12.08 16.81
CA TYR A 42 6.13 11.69 15.41
C TYR A 42 7.44 10.99 15.08
N ARG A 43 8.47 11.17 15.90
CA ARG A 43 9.76 10.47 15.73
C ARG A 43 9.60 8.98 16.01
N ASP A 44 8.89 8.64 17.08
CA ASP A 44 8.58 7.24 17.40
C ASP A 44 7.59 6.65 16.40
N TRP A 45 6.60 7.44 15.96
CA TRP A 45 5.66 7.01 14.91
C TRP A 45 6.38 6.67 13.60
N ALA A 46 7.31 7.52 13.14
CA ALA A 46 8.06 7.28 11.92
C ALA A 46 9.09 6.16 12.08
N GLY A 47 9.75 6.07 13.25
CA GLY A 47 10.77 5.06 13.52
C GLY A 47 10.24 3.62 13.56
N ASN A 48 8.95 3.45 13.85
CA ASN A 48 8.28 2.14 13.87
C ASN A 48 7.66 1.73 12.53
N LYS A 49 7.96 2.44 11.43
CA LYS A 49 7.38 2.15 10.11
C LYS A 49 8.47 1.96 9.05
N THR A 50 8.18 1.11 8.09
CA THR A 50 9.02 0.88 6.92
C THR A 50 8.32 1.42 5.68
N PHE A 51 8.86 2.50 5.13
CA PHE A 51 8.31 3.14 3.94
C PHE A 51 8.96 2.57 2.69
N HIS A 52 8.13 2.17 1.73
CA HIS A 52 8.54 1.75 0.41
C HIS A 52 8.15 2.79 -0.63
N VAL A 53 8.85 2.78 -1.77
CA VAL A 53 8.49 3.65 -2.90
C VAL A 53 7.09 3.28 -3.39
N GLY A 54 6.21 4.27 -3.45
CA GLY A 54 4.79 4.10 -3.78
C GLY A 54 3.86 4.21 -2.58
N ASP A 55 4.38 4.16 -1.35
CA ASP A 55 3.57 4.37 -0.15
C ASP A 55 3.11 5.83 -0.03
N THR A 56 1.93 6.03 0.55
CA THR A 56 1.33 7.35 0.77
C THR A 56 1.32 7.68 2.25
N ILE A 57 1.82 8.86 2.61
CA ILE A 57 1.82 9.38 3.98
C ILE A 57 0.89 10.58 4.07
N GLY A 58 -0.09 10.57 4.97
CA GLY A 58 -0.98 11.72 5.12
C GLY A 58 -2.06 11.56 6.19
N ASN A 59 -2.82 12.63 6.40
CA ASN A 59 -3.93 12.68 7.36
C ASN A 59 -5.25 12.21 6.70
N PHE A 60 -5.28 10.99 6.17
CA PHE A 60 -6.48 10.50 5.49
C PHE A 60 -7.47 9.94 6.51
N ALA A 61 -8.48 10.73 6.85
CA ALA A 61 -9.71 10.24 7.44
C ALA A 61 -10.53 9.47 6.40
N ALA A 62 -9.99 8.39 5.81
CA ALA A 62 -10.68 7.51 4.86
C ALA A 62 -11.56 8.24 3.81
N VAL A 63 -11.16 9.43 3.36
CA VAL A 63 -11.92 10.15 2.32
C VAL A 63 -11.51 9.57 0.98
N HIS A 64 -12.17 8.48 0.61
CA HIS A 64 -12.58 8.13 -0.75
C HIS A 64 -11.62 8.41 -1.91
N TYR A 65 -10.29 8.30 -1.75
CA TYR A 65 -9.42 8.40 -2.90
C TYR A 65 -9.35 7.04 -3.60
N LYS A 66 -10.31 6.83 -4.51
CA LYS A 66 -10.34 5.74 -5.49
C LYS A 66 -9.11 5.94 -6.39
N MET A 67 -8.03 5.22 -6.11
CA MET A 67 -6.90 5.16 -7.03
C MET A 67 -7.42 4.55 -8.35
N PRO A 68 -7.14 5.15 -9.52
CA PRO A 68 -7.35 4.48 -10.80
C PRO A 68 -6.46 3.25 -10.94
#